data_AF-A0A9D8D8S5-F1
#
_entry.id   AF-A0A9D8D8S5-F1
#
_cell.length_a   1.000
_cell.length_b   1.000
_cell.length_c   1.000
_cell.angle_alpha   90.00
_cell.angle_beta   90.00
_cell.angle_gamma   90.00
#
_symmetry.space_group_name_H-M   'P 1'
#
loop_
_entity.id
_entity.type
_entity.pdbx_description
1 polymer ?
#
loop_
_entity_poly.entity_id
_entity_poly.type
_entity_poly.pdbx_seq_one_letter_code
_entity_poly.pdbx_strand_id
1 'polypeptide(L)'
;RSAGLDADDPVVVPDDEQALVALIEDLAGGTGIAPRDRTPEAVEATCERMVPGIGEASRAASRDDIPGASLSRALGGVRGTTIVVALPGSPGGAEDAWDAIAPFVAHAVDQLRGRDHPA
;
A
#
# COMPACT_ATOMS: atom_id res chain seq x y z
N ARG A 1 -1.14 -9.44 -9.18
CA ARG A 1 -0.81 -10.41 -10.26
C ARG A 1 0.14 -9.84 -11.33
N SER A 2 -0.11 -8.66 -11.92
CA SER A 2 0.79 -8.05 -12.93
C SER A 2 2.22 -7.80 -12.44
N ALA A 3 2.41 -7.54 -11.14
CA ALA A 3 3.71 -7.35 -10.50
C ALA A 3 4.43 -8.65 -10.09
N GLY A 4 3.99 -9.82 -10.57
CA GLY A 4 4.54 -11.12 -10.13
C GLY A 4 4.21 -11.50 -8.68
N LEU A 5 3.30 -10.75 -8.06
CA LEU A 5 2.75 -11.02 -6.73
C LEU A 5 1.50 -11.88 -6.87
N ASP A 6 1.47 -13.02 -6.18
CA ASP A 6 0.24 -13.74 -5.92
C ASP A 6 -0.64 -12.85 -5.05
N ALA A 7 -1.77 -12.44 -5.62
CA ALA A 7 -2.87 -11.86 -4.88
C ALA A 7 -3.90 -12.97 -4.81
N ASP A 8 -4.11 -13.52 -3.62
CA ASP A 8 -5.33 -14.26 -3.33
C ASP A 8 -6.53 -13.30 -3.39
N ASP A 9 -7.74 -13.83 -3.36
CA ASP A 9 -8.92 -13.01 -3.08
C ASP A 9 -8.66 -12.17 -1.80
N PRO A 10 -9.28 -10.99 -1.64
CA PRO A 10 -9.06 -10.15 -0.48
C PRO A 10 -9.33 -10.93 0.82
N VAL A 11 -8.24 -11.16 1.57
CA VAL A 11 -8.23 -12.09 2.70
C VAL A 11 -7.64 -11.38 3.91
N VAL A 12 -8.36 -11.48 5.04
CA VAL A 12 -7.82 -11.22 6.37
C VAL A 12 -6.93 -12.41 6.73
N VAL A 13 -5.61 -12.22 6.72
CA VAL A 13 -4.63 -13.33 6.86
C VAL A 13 -4.20 -13.52 8.32
N PRO A 14 -4.19 -14.75 8.87
CA PRO A 14 -3.53 -15.08 10.13
C PRO A 14 -2.00 -15.17 9.99
N ASP A 15 -1.26 -15.02 11.10
CA ASP A 15 0.20 -14.95 11.16
C ASP A 15 0.90 -16.29 10.80
N ASP A 16 1.34 -16.49 9.55
CA ASP A 16 2.47 -17.37 9.21
C ASP A 16 3.44 -16.72 8.20
N GLU A 17 4.73 -17.02 8.34
CA GLU A 17 5.86 -16.27 7.76
C GLU A 17 6.00 -16.45 6.23
N GLN A 18 5.42 -15.52 5.46
CA GLN A 18 5.86 -15.14 4.11
C GLN A 18 5.67 -13.63 3.92
N ALA A 19 6.50 -12.99 3.07
CA ALA A 19 6.20 -11.61 2.69
C ALA A 19 4.93 -11.56 1.83
N LEU A 20 3.86 -11.06 2.43
CA LEU A 20 2.54 -10.87 1.85
C LEU A 20 2.32 -9.39 1.55
N VAL A 21 1.57 -9.10 0.48
CA VAL A 21 0.95 -7.78 0.30
C VAL A 21 -0.48 -7.91 0.82
N ALA A 22 -0.73 -7.36 2.01
CA ALA A 22 -2.09 -7.26 2.52
C ALA A 22 -2.75 -6.03 1.89
N LEU A 23 -3.53 -6.26 0.82
CA LEU A 23 -4.51 -5.29 0.34
C LEU A 23 -5.84 -5.62 1.02
N ILE A 24 -6.06 -5.05 2.20
CA ILE A 24 -7.37 -5.21 2.86
C ILE A 24 -8.37 -4.40 2.03
N GLU A 25 -9.51 -4.98 1.66
CA GLU A 25 -10.58 -4.27 0.95
C GLU A 25 -11.06 -3.01 1.70
N ASP A 26 -11.01 -3.02 3.03
CA ASP A 26 -11.22 -1.83 3.87
C ASP A 26 -10.09 -0.78 3.79
N LEU A 27 -8.89 -1.14 3.30
CA LEU A 27 -7.77 -0.22 3.01
C LEU A 27 -7.81 0.31 1.56
N ALA A 28 -8.67 -0.22 0.70
CA ALA A 28 -9.00 0.39 -0.60
C ALA A 28 -10.10 1.44 -0.39
N GLY A 29 -9.70 2.62 0.10
CA GLY A 29 -10.62 3.69 0.52
C GLY A 29 -10.39 4.14 1.96
N GLY A 30 -11.18 5.13 2.41
CA GLY A 30 -11.01 5.70 3.75
C GLY A 30 -9.73 6.53 3.95
N THR A 31 -9.03 6.87 2.86
CA THR A 31 -7.82 7.71 2.85
C THR A 31 -8.11 9.19 2.63
N GLY A 32 -9.38 9.58 2.48
CA GLY A 32 -9.77 10.99 2.36
C GLY A 32 -9.65 11.75 3.68
N ILE A 33 -10.25 12.94 3.73
CA ILE A 33 -10.28 13.82 4.91
C ILE A 33 -11.65 13.84 5.61
N ALA A 34 -12.59 12.98 5.21
CA ALA A 34 -13.89 12.92 5.84
C ALA A 34 -13.77 12.35 7.27
N PRO A 35 -14.68 12.68 8.21
CA PRO A 35 -14.59 12.21 9.60
C PRO A 35 -14.56 10.68 9.79
N ARG A 36 -15.07 9.94 8.79
CA ARG A 36 -15.09 8.47 8.74
C ARG A 36 -13.83 7.85 8.12
N ASP A 37 -12.99 8.65 7.48
CA ASP A 37 -11.79 8.19 6.81
C ASP A 37 -10.73 7.90 7.87
N ARG A 38 -10.50 6.62 8.18
CA ARG A 38 -9.62 6.17 9.29
C ARG A 38 -8.57 5.15 8.88
N THR A 39 -8.53 4.84 7.59
CA THR A 39 -7.59 3.89 7.01
C THR A 39 -6.14 4.25 7.34
N PRO A 40 -5.71 5.52 7.22
CA PRO A 40 -4.32 5.87 7.53
C PRO A 40 -3.92 5.56 8.98
N GLU A 41 -4.78 5.92 9.92
CA GLU A 41 -4.56 5.69 11.35
C GLU A 41 -4.49 4.19 11.68
N ALA A 42 -5.29 3.36 11.00
CA ALA A 42 -5.23 1.92 11.17
C ALA A 42 -3.91 1.32 10.67
N VAL A 43 -3.39 1.82 9.54
CA VAL A 43 -2.08 1.39 9.00
C VAL A 43 -0.96 1.80 9.95
N GLU A 44 -0.95 3.05 10.43
CA GLU A 44 0.05 3.56 11.37
C GLU A 44 0.07 2.78 12.69
N ALA A 45 -1.11 2.42 13.22
CA ALA A 45 -1.21 1.63 14.45
C ALA A 45 -0.73 0.18 14.29
N THR A 46 -0.75 -0.34 13.06
CA THR A 46 -0.46 -1.75 12.75
C THR A 46 0.99 -1.97 12.32
N CYS A 47 1.62 -0.98 11.68
CA CYS A 47 2.95 -1.10 11.12
C CYS A 47 4.04 -0.78 12.15
N GLU A 48 5.10 -1.56 12.15
CA GLU A 48 6.32 -1.32 12.95
C GLU A 48 7.23 -0.27 12.30
N ARG A 49 7.20 -0.20 10.97
CA ARG A 49 8.03 0.72 10.17
C ARG A 49 7.21 1.30 9.04
N MET A 50 7.12 2.63 8.99
CA MET A 50 6.42 3.31 7.90
C MET A 50 7.32 3.46 6.67
N VAL A 51 6.71 3.43 5.49
CA VAL A 51 7.37 3.65 4.19
C VAL A 51 6.72 4.88 3.53
N PRO A 52 7.15 6.11 3.86
CA PRO A 52 6.53 7.34 3.37
C PRO A 52 6.43 7.43 1.83
N GLY A 53 7.40 6.84 1.13
CA GLY A 53 7.47 6.78 -0.33
C GLY A 53 6.23 6.17 -1.00
N ILE A 54 5.48 5.30 -0.30
CA ILE A 54 4.21 4.75 -0.81
C ILE A 54 3.17 5.86 -0.97
N GLY A 55 2.99 6.68 0.07
CA GLY A 55 2.04 7.79 0.01
C GLY A 55 2.47 8.88 -0.95
N GLU A 56 3.78 9.14 -1.04
CA GLU A 56 4.36 10.11 -1.98
C GLU A 56 4.09 9.71 -3.43
N ALA A 57 4.41 8.47 -3.79
CA ALA A 57 4.19 7.93 -5.14
C ALA A 57 2.69 7.85 -5.47
N SER A 58 1.86 7.37 -4.55
CA SER A 58 0.40 7.32 -4.72
C SER A 58 -0.20 8.69 -5.03
N ARG A 59 0.16 9.73 -4.25
CA ARG A 59 -0.32 11.10 -4.53
C ARG A 59 0.24 11.66 -5.83
N ALA A 60 1.50 11.36 -6.15
CA ALA A 60 2.14 11.84 -7.37
C ALA A 60 1.50 11.29 -8.65
N ALA A 61 0.98 10.06 -8.60
CA ALA A 61 0.42 9.36 -9.76
C ALA A 61 -0.70 10.14 -10.47
N SER A 62 -1.61 10.76 -9.70
CA SER A 62 -2.79 11.42 -10.28
C SER A 62 -2.89 12.91 -9.99
N ARG A 63 -1.97 13.53 -9.22
CA ARG A 63 -2.13 14.94 -8.77
C ARG A 63 -2.13 15.97 -9.91
N ASP A 64 -1.48 15.66 -11.03
CA ASP A 64 -1.36 16.61 -12.14
C ASP A 64 -2.68 16.68 -12.93
N ASP A 65 -3.39 15.56 -13.08
CA ASP A 65 -4.70 15.50 -13.74
C ASP A 65 -5.87 15.72 -12.77
N ILE A 66 -5.70 15.29 -11.51
CA ILE A 66 -6.69 15.36 -10.44
C ILE A 66 -6.03 16.03 -9.23
N PRO A 67 -6.03 17.38 -9.15
CA PRO A 67 -5.39 18.11 -8.04
C PRO A 67 -5.84 17.63 -6.65
N GLY A 68 -7.10 17.20 -6.52
CA GLY A 68 -7.67 16.64 -5.30
C GLY A 68 -7.02 15.33 -4.83
N ALA A 69 -6.30 14.60 -5.69
CA ALA A 69 -5.55 13.41 -5.30
C ALA A 69 -4.51 13.72 -4.21
N SER A 70 -4.02 14.96 -4.14
CA SER A 70 -3.11 15.42 -3.09
C SER A 70 -3.73 15.42 -1.68
N LEU A 71 -5.06 15.39 -1.56
CA LEU A 71 -5.76 15.26 -0.26
C LEU A 71 -5.76 13.82 0.26
N SER A 72 -5.40 12.84 -0.57
CA SER A 72 -5.29 11.45 -0.15
C SER A 72 -4.21 11.29 0.91
N ARG A 73 -4.61 10.74 2.04
CA ARG A 73 -3.73 10.30 3.13
C ARG A 73 -3.28 8.86 2.95
N ALA A 74 -3.34 8.31 1.73
CA ALA A 74 -2.79 7.00 1.39
C ALA A 74 -1.32 6.90 1.85
N LEU A 75 -0.96 5.74 2.41
CA LEU A 75 0.36 5.43 2.91
C LEU A 75 0.56 3.91 3.02
N GLY A 76 1.77 3.50 3.39
CA GLY A 76 2.04 2.10 3.71
C GLY A 76 3.21 1.94 4.66
N GLY A 77 3.40 0.71 5.11
CA GLY A 77 4.40 0.33 6.09
C GLY A 77 4.64 -1.18 6.11
N VAL A 78 5.45 -1.61 7.06
CA VAL A 78 5.84 -3.00 7.28
C VAL A 78 5.37 -3.45 8.66
N ARG A 79 4.76 -4.64 8.72
CA ARG A 79 4.41 -5.38 9.94
C ARG A 79 5.05 -6.77 9.86
N GLY A 80 6.01 -7.07 10.73
CA GLY A 80 6.83 -8.28 10.61
C GLY A 80 7.50 -8.38 9.23
N THR A 81 7.11 -9.39 8.46
CA THR A 81 7.56 -9.62 7.08
C THR A 81 6.57 -9.17 6.01
N THR A 82 5.45 -8.56 6.40
CA THR A 82 4.34 -8.15 5.52
C THR A 82 4.44 -6.68 5.17
N ILE A 83 4.23 -6.33 3.90
CA ILE A 83 4.04 -4.94 3.47
C ILE A 83 2.55 -4.62 3.41
N VAL A 84 2.16 -3.52 4.06
CA VAL A 84 0.79 -3.03 4.14
C VAL A 84 0.68 -1.75 3.33
N VAL A 85 -0.30 -1.67 2.43
CA VAL A 85 -0.53 -0.49 1.59
C VAL A 85 -2.00 -0.07 1.68
N ALA A 86 -2.24 1.22 1.91
CA ALA A 86 -3.54 1.84 1.77
C ALA A 86 -3.61 2.62 0.46
N LEU A 87 -4.65 2.35 -0.34
CA LEU A 87 -4.86 2.97 -1.64
C LEU A 87 -6.10 3.86 -1.63
N PRO A 88 -6.22 4.82 -2.57
CA PRO A 88 -7.46 5.56 -2.77
C PRO A 88 -8.67 4.64 -3.02
N GLY A 89 -9.86 5.07 -2.61
CA GLY A 89 -11.09 4.26 -2.74
C GLY A 89 -11.80 4.36 -4.09
N SER A 90 -11.39 5.30 -4.96
CA SER A 90 -11.90 5.35 -6.33
C SER A 90 -11.16 4.32 -7.19
N PRO A 91 -11.83 3.58 -8.09
CA PRO A 91 -11.18 2.57 -8.92
C PRO A 91 -9.96 3.10 -9.70
N GLY A 92 -10.10 4.24 -10.37
CA GLY A 92 -8.99 4.87 -11.10
C GLY A 92 -7.87 5.35 -10.17
N GLY A 93 -8.20 5.91 -9.00
CA GLY A 93 -7.19 6.34 -8.04
C GLY A 93 -6.43 5.17 -7.41
N ALA A 94 -7.09 4.02 -7.23
CA ALA A 94 -6.45 2.79 -6.77
C ALA A 94 -5.52 2.21 -7.84
N GLU A 95 -5.96 2.21 -9.10
CA GLU A 95 -5.18 1.73 -10.25
C GLU A 95 -3.91 2.59 -10.47
N ASP A 96 -4.07 3.91 -10.58
CA ASP A 96 -2.94 4.84 -10.73
C ASP A 96 -1.93 4.71 -9.59
N ALA A 97 -2.43 4.63 -8.34
CA ALA A 97 -1.59 4.48 -7.18
C ALA A 97 -0.87 3.12 -7.16
N TRP A 98 -1.55 2.04 -7.53
CA TRP A 98 -0.95 0.71 -7.60
C TRP A 98 0.17 0.67 -8.64
N ASP A 99 -0.08 1.18 -9.85
CA ASP A 99 0.91 1.21 -10.92
C ASP A 99 2.16 2.02 -10.54
N ALA A 100 1.98 3.12 -9.79
CA ALA A 100 3.09 3.91 -9.28
C ALA A 100 3.93 3.20 -8.21
N ILE A 101 3.33 2.34 -7.38
CA ILE A 101 4.04 1.71 -6.25
C ILE A 101 4.50 0.27 -6.51
N ALA A 102 3.83 -0.45 -7.40
CA ALA A 102 4.07 -1.86 -7.67
C ALA A 102 5.56 -2.20 -7.93
N PRO A 103 6.34 -1.40 -8.70
CA PRO A 103 7.74 -1.71 -8.96
C PRO A 103 8.60 -1.80 -7.69
N PHE A 104 8.43 -0.87 -6.75
CA PHE A 104 9.24 -0.86 -5.52
C PHE A 104 8.61 -1.68 -4.40
N VAL A 105 7.29 -1.92 -4.43
CA VAL A 105 6.63 -2.88 -3.53
C VAL A 105 7.15 -4.29 -3.80
N ALA A 106 7.31 -4.69 -5.07
CA ALA A 106 7.92 -5.98 -5.42
C ALA A 106 9.35 -6.11 -4.85
N HIS A 107 10.16 -5.06 -4.97
CA HIS A 107 11.49 -5.03 -4.40
C HIS A 107 11.49 -5.12 -2.86
N ALA A 108 10.57 -4.40 -2.19
CA ALA A 108 10.43 -4.47 -0.74
C ALA A 108 10.02 -5.87 -0.26
N VAL A 109 9.15 -6.56 -0.99
CA VAL A 109 8.77 -7.96 -0.71
C VAL A 109 9.99 -8.89 -0.76
N ASP A 110 10.87 -8.73 -1.75
CA ASP A 110 12.10 -9.53 -1.82
C ASP A 110 13.06 -9.25 -0.65
N GLN A 111 13.24 -7.98 -0.27
CA GLN A 111 14.03 -7.62 0.92
C GLN A 111 13.45 -8.26 2.19
N LEU A 112 12.14 -8.20 2.37
CA LEU A 112 11.46 -8.77 3.55
C LEU A 112 11.55 -10.30 3.60
N ARG A 113 11.78 -10.97 2.47
CA ARG A 113 12.05 -12.42 2.39
C ARG A 113 13.50 -12.79 2.71
N GLY A 114 14.33 -11.84 3.12
CA GLY A 114 15.75 -12.08 3.37
C GLY A 114 16.55 -12.38 2.09
N ARG A 115 15.99 -12.03 0.92
CA ARG A 115 16.74 -12.04 -0.33
C ARG A 115 17.50 -10.73 -0.44
N ASP A 116 18.72 -10.71 0.09
CA ASP A 116 19.67 -9.64 -0.22
C ASP A 116 19.93 -9.61 -1.73
N HIS A 117 19.91 -8.41 -2.31
CA HIS A 117 20.41 -8.20 -3.66
C HIS A 117 21.90 -7.84 -3.60
N PRO A 118 22.74 -8.37 -4.51
CA PRO A 118 24.02 -7.75 -4.79
C PRO A 118 23.77 -6.35 -5.35
N ALA A 119 24.59 -5.40 -4.88
CA ALA A 119 24.59 -4.00 -5.31
C ALA A 119 24.78 -3.82 -6.83
#